data_AF-A0AAD9PVE3-F1
#
_entry.id   AF-A0AAD9PVE3-F1
#
_cell.length_a   1.000
_cell.length_b   1.000
_cell.length_c   1.000
_cell.angle_alpha   90.00
_cell.angle_beta   90.00
_cell.angle_gamma   90.00
#
_symmetry.space_group_name_H-M   'P 1'
#
loop_
_entity.id
_entity.type
_entity.pdbx_description
1 polymer ?
#
loop_
_entity_poly.entity_id
_entity_poly.type
_entity_poly.pdbx_seq_one_letter_code
_entity_poly.pdbx_strand_id
1 'polypeptide(L)'
;MFECNESDCSYTFQSYEALQDHLNFANHDPISTSEESVCDNLRRAWVTKFSSLSISDQREKTPTVTASGDIGAGAGSRSRHSTAGWALQKPRGSGQRFSENVKSYLQSHFNVGVQTGRKCDPGQVSVEMRTAKQHDGTRQFSRAEWLTKVQVQSFFSRFAATRQKKQVSIAAAGENEDEQLEQEALQREQLEERENDIQEVLNEIGLTHPITYDGYNICELTKARALSRFTVKDLKTMCDYFELPWKSTEKNLIYFQKLQVL
;
A
#
# COMPACT_ATOMS: atom_id res chain seq x y z
N MET A 1 -43.74 6.94 40.36
CA MET A 1 -42.55 6.29 39.79
C MET A 1 -42.49 4.92 40.43
N PHE A 2 -42.50 3.87 39.61
CA PHE A 2 -42.59 2.48 40.03
C PHE A 2 -41.26 1.79 39.70
N GLU A 3 -40.74 1.03 40.64
CA GLU A 3 -39.43 0.37 40.51
C GLU A 3 -39.65 -1.14 40.48
N CYS A 4 -38.80 -1.84 39.73
CA CYS A 4 -38.82 -3.30 39.72
C CYS A 4 -38.16 -3.81 41.02
N ASN A 5 -38.76 -4.82 41.65
CA ASN A 5 -38.26 -5.39 42.91
C ASN A 5 -37.26 -6.55 42.72
N GLU A 6 -36.93 -6.91 41.47
CA GLU A 6 -35.95 -7.95 41.16
C GLU A 6 -34.51 -7.41 41.32
N SER A 7 -33.64 -8.21 41.93
CA SER A 7 -32.28 -7.81 42.37
C SER A 7 -31.34 -7.32 41.26
N ASP A 8 -31.69 -7.62 40.01
CA ASP A 8 -30.89 -7.48 38.81
C ASP A 8 -31.48 -6.41 37.85
N CYS A 9 -32.61 -5.81 38.23
CA CYS A 9 -33.37 -4.89 37.38
C CYS A 9 -33.31 -3.46 37.92
N SER A 10 -32.68 -2.53 37.19
CA SER A 10 -32.63 -1.09 37.56
C SER A 10 -33.64 -0.22 36.82
N TYR A 11 -34.64 -0.81 36.14
CA TYR A 11 -35.62 -0.05 35.37
C TYR A 11 -36.65 0.61 36.29
N THR A 12 -36.97 1.87 35.96
CA THR A 12 -37.99 2.67 36.65
C THR A 12 -39.06 3.13 35.66
N PHE A 13 -40.32 3.08 36.07
CA PHE A 13 -41.49 3.29 35.23
C PHE A 13 -42.35 4.44 35.73
N GLN A 14 -42.97 5.16 34.81
CA GLN A 14 -43.82 6.31 35.14
C GLN A 14 -45.27 5.90 35.47
N SER A 15 -45.73 4.74 34.99
CA SER A 15 -47.07 4.18 35.25
C SER A 15 -46.99 2.74 35.75
N TYR A 16 -48.04 2.32 36.47
CA TYR A 16 -48.14 0.96 37.01
C TYR A 16 -48.36 -0.09 35.92
N GLU A 17 -49.12 0.26 34.89
CA GLU A 17 -49.35 -0.58 33.72
C GLU A 17 -48.03 -0.93 33.00
N ALA A 18 -47.12 0.04 32.85
CA ALA A 18 -45.80 -0.18 32.27
C ALA A 18 -44.90 -1.08 33.15
N LEU A 19 -45.03 -1.00 34.48
CA LEU A 19 -44.37 -1.95 35.38
C LEU A 19 -44.95 -3.36 35.22
N GLN A 20 -46.27 -3.46 35.09
CA GLN A 20 -46.96 -4.74 34.99
C GLN A 20 -46.66 -5.46 33.67
N ASP A 21 -46.58 -4.72 32.56
CA ASP A 21 -46.11 -5.25 31.28
C ASP A 21 -44.65 -5.71 31.35
N HIS A 22 -43.79 -4.97 32.04
CA HIS A 22 -42.40 -5.37 32.27
C HIS A 22 -42.32 -6.68 33.07
N LEU A 23 -43.10 -6.84 34.13
CA LEU A 23 -43.15 -8.09 34.90
C LEU A 23 -43.71 -9.29 34.10
N ASN A 24 -44.65 -9.04 33.18
CA ASN A 24 -45.32 -10.10 32.42
C ASN A 24 -44.52 -10.55 31.19
N PHE A 25 -43.73 -9.66 30.57
CA PHE A 25 -43.14 -9.91 29.25
C PHE A 25 -41.64 -9.63 29.14
N ALA A 26 -41.01 -8.93 30.09
CA ALA A 26 -39.59 -8.56 29.97
C ALA A 26 -38.67 -9.59 30.67
N ASN A 27 -37.48 -9.78 30.09
CA ASN A 27 -36.42 -10.55 30.72
C ASN A 27 -35.64 -9.65 31.68
N HIS A 28 -35.56 -10.03 32.95
CA HIS A 28 -34.76 -9.33 33.98
C HIS A 28 -33.28 -9.69 33.88
N ASP A 29 -32.70 -9.63 32.69
CA ASP A 29 -31.27 -9.84 32.56
C ASP A 29 -30.54 -8.65 33.19
N PRO A 30 -29.50 -8.89 34.02
CA PRO A 30 -28.74 -7.82 34.67
C PRO A 30 -28.25 -6.91 33.57
N ILE A 31 -28.63 -5.64 33.66
CA ILE A 31 -28.45 -4.59 32.64
C ILE A 31 -27.17 -4.87 31.85
N SER A 32 -27.32 -5.56 30.72
CA SER A 32 -26.31 -5.56 29.69
C SER A 32 -26.43 -4.17 29.08
N THR A 33 -25.84 -3.20 29.78
CA THR A 33 -25.73 -1.81 29.36
C THR A 33 -25.05 -1.82 28.01
N SER A 34 -25.86 -1.86 26.96
CA SER A 34 -25.47 -1.95 25.56
C SER A 34 -24.57 -3.15 25.24
N GLU A 35 -24.86 -3.79 24.11
CA GLU A 35 -23.87 -4.45 23.28
C GLU A 35 -22.46 -3.93 23.57
N GLU A 36 -21.61 -4.73 24.23
CA GLU A 36 -20.20 -4.41 24.31
C GLU A 36 -19.75 -4.08 22.89
N SER A 37 -19.25 -2.86 22.69
CA SER A 37 -18.96 -2.37 21.34
C SER A 37 -18.09 -3.43 20.66
N VAL A 38 -18.34 -3.70 19.38
CA VAL A 38 -17.56 -4.69 18.62
C VAL A 38 -16.05 -4.45 18.81
N CYS A 39 -15.65 -3.19 18.99
CA CYS A 39 -14.30 -2.77 19.36
C CYS A 39 -13.83 -3.31 20.71
N ASP A 40 -14.64 -3.22 21.77
CA ASP A 40 -14.26 -3.71 23.11
C ASP A 40 -14.18 -5.24 23.14
N ASN A 41 -15.10 -5.91 22.46
CA ASN A 41 -15.06 -7.36 22.26
C ASN A 41 -13.79 -7.79 21.49
N LEU A 42 -13.47 -7.12 20.39
CA LEU A 42 -12.27 -7.39 19.60
C LEU A 42 -11.00 -7.16 20.41
N ARG A 43 -10.93 -6.07 21.19
CA ARG A 43 -9.76 -5.76 22.04
C ARG A 43 -9.55 -6.83 23.09
N ARG A 44 -10.61 -7.30 23.75
CA ARG A 44 -10.50 -8.38 24.75
C ARG A 44 -10.10 -9.70 24.10
N ALA A 45 -10.75 -10.08 23.00
CA ALA A 45 -10.40 -11.29 22.27
C ALA A 45 -8.93 -11.28 21.82
N TRP A 46 -8.44 -10.11 21.37
CA TRP A 46 -7.04 -9.92 21.02
C TRP A 46 -6.12 -10.08 22.22
N VAL A 47 -6.39 -9.40 23.34
CA VAL A 47 -5.61 -9.58 24.57
C VAL A 47 -5.59 -11.05 24.99
N THR A 48 -6.73 -11.73 25.07
CA THR A 48 -6.78 -13.16 25.42
C THR A 48 -5.97 -14.04 24.49
N LYS A 49 -6.00 -13.79 23.17
CA LYS A 49 -5.25 -14.58 22.18
C LYS A 49 -3.74 -14.35 22.26
N PHE A 50 -3.31 -13.15 22.63
CA PHE A 50 -1.89 -12.76 22.59
C PHE A 50 -1.24 -12.65 23.98
N SER A 51 -2.00 -12.72 25.07
CA SER A 51 -1.46 -12.74 26.44
C SER A 51 -0.68 -14.01 26.77
N SER A 52 -0.97 -15.14 26.11
CA SER A 52 -0.22 -16.40 26.30
C SER A 52 1.01 -16.53 25.39
N LEU A 53 1.18 -15.61 24.42
CA LEU A 53 2.30 -15.62 23.49
C LEU A 53 3.47 -14.83 24.09
N SER A 54 4.19 -15.45 25.02
CA SER A 54 5.49 -14.92 25.45
C SER A 54 6.47 -14.99 24.28
N ILE A 55 7.09 -13.86 23.93
CA ILE A 55 8.19 -13.76 22.95
C ILE A 55 9.46 -14.32 23.61
N SER A 56 9.46 -15.59 23.96
CA SER A 56 10.60 -16.27 24.59
C SER A 56 11.02 -17.53 23.84
N ASP A 57 10.14 -18.17 23.06
CA ASP A 57 10.40 -19.53 22.56
C ASP A 57 10.58 -19.66 21.04
N GLN A 58 11.07 -18.61 20.37
CA GLN A 58 11.51 -18.68 18.96
C GLN A 58 13.01 -18.39 18.80
N ARG A 59 13.80 -18.56 19.86
CA ARG A 59 15.25 -18.67 19.73
C ARG A 59 15.60 -20.15 19.73
N GLU A 60 15.50 -20.79 18.58
CA GLU A 60 16.32 -21.93 18.13
C GLU A 60 15.63 -22.66 16.97
N LYS A 61 15.93 -22.23 15.74
CA LYS A 61 15.97 -23.06 14.52
C LYS A 61 16.40 -22.19 13.34
N THR A 62 17.69 -21.87 13.33
CA THR A 62 18.40 -21.45 12.11
C THR A 62 19.12 -22.68 11.54
N PRO A 63 18.99 -23.00 10.24
CA PRO A 63 19.78 -24.07 9.63
C PRO A 63 21.23 -23.59 9.48
N THR A 64 22.15 -24.39 10.01
CA THR A 64 23.60 -24.21 9.89
C THR A 64 24.03 -24.34 8.43
N VAL A 65 24.54 -23.26 7.84
CA VAL A 65 25.45 -23.33 6.70
C VAL A 65 26.81 -22.83 7.17
N THR A 66 27.76 -23.75 7.17
CA THR A 66 29.16 -23.55 7.55
C THR A 66 29.89 -22.68 6.53
N ALA A 67 30.53 -21.60 6.98
CA ALA A 67 31.70 -21.04 6.32
C ALA A 67 32.63 -20.44 7.38
N SER A 68 33.82 -21.03 7.47
CA SER A 68 34.92 -20.68 8.36
C SER A 68 35.45 -19.26 8.16
N GLY A 69 35.93 -18.65 9.24
CA GLY A 69 36.73 -17.43 9.21
C GLY A 69 36.86 -16.81 10.60
N ASP A 70 38.00 -17.08 11.24
CA ASP A 70 38.38 -16.68 12.60
C ASP A 70 38.78 -15.19 12.72
N ILE A 71 38.85 -14.73 13.97
CA ILE A 71 39.55 -13.58 14.58
C ILE A 71 38.65 -12.62 15.37
N GLY A 72 38.84 -12.64 16.69
CA GLY A 72 39.03 -11.41 17.47
C GLY A 72 37.97 -11.07 18.51
N ALA A 73 38.22 -11.46 19.76
CA ALA A 73 37.47 -11.07 20.95
C ALA A 73 37.53 -9.55 21.21
N GLY A 74 36.42 -8.98 21.69
CA GLY A 74 36.35 -7.62 22.21
C GLY A 74 34.97 -7.32 22.79
N ALA A 75 34.87 -7.38 24.12
CA ALA A 75 33.68 -7.06 24.88
C ALA A 75 33.23 -5.61 24.64
N GLY A 76 31.97 -5.44 24.31
CA GLY A 76 31.31 -4.14 24.21
C GLY A 76 29.82 -4.37 24.02
N SER A 77 29.07 -4.21 25.10
CA SER A 77 27.60 -4.22 25.11
C SER A 77 27.10 -3.18 24.11
N ARG A 78 26.80 -3.61 22.89
CA ARG A 78 26.02 -2.83 21.93
C ARG A 78 24.58 -3.26 22.11
N SER A 79 23.83 -2.41 22.81
CA SER A 79 22.38 -2.32 22.72
C SER A 79 21.96 -2.68 21.30
N ARG A 80 21.28 -3.82 21.13
CA ARG A 80 20.60 -4.12 19.87
C ARG A 80 19.44 -3.13 19.81
N HIS A 81 19.70 -1.98 19.21
CA HIS A 81 18.65 -1.12 18.71
C HIS A 81 17.81 -2.00 17.77
N SER A 82 16.58 -2.31 18.20
CA SER A 82 15.61 -2.98 17.34
C SER A 82 15.30 -2.03 16.18
N THR A 83 15.96 -2.25 15.04
CA THR A 83 15.74 -1.51 13.79
C THR A 83 14.50 -2.02 13.03
N ALA A 84 13.63 -2.80 13.66
CA ALA A 84 12.48 -3.42 13.02
C ALA A 84 11.17 -2.79 13.51
N GLY A 85 10.88 -1.58 13.01
CA GLY A 85 9.51 -1.07 12.94
C GLY A 85 8.92 -1.42 11.58
N TRP A 86 7.73 -2.03 11.54
CA TRP A 86 7.02 -2.46 10.32
C TRP A 86 6.59 -1.30 9.39
N ALA A 87 6.84 -0.05 9.80
CA ALA A 87 6.43 1.17 9.09
C ALA A 87 7.56 2.21 8.96
N LEU A 88 8.83 1.82 9.13
CA LEU A 88 9.93 2.75 8.87
C LEU A 88 10.09 2.92 7.36
N GLN A 89 9.77 4.12 6.85
CA GLN A 89 10.20 4.51 5.52
C GLN A 89 11.73 4.38 5.50
N LYS A 90 12.23 3.50 4.63
CA LYS A 90 13.66 3.44 4.35
C LYS A 90 14.08 4.87 4.03
N PRO A 91 15.13 5.44 4.67
CA PRO A 91 15.66 6.71 4.21
C PRO A 91 15.87 6.53 2.71
N ARG A 92 15.25 7.40 1.90
CA ARG A 92 15.42 7.36 0.44
C ARG A 92 16.93 7.35 0.24
N GLY A 93 17.46 6.19 -0.17
CA GLY A 93 18.90 6.03 -0.28
C GLY A 93 19.37 7.20 -1.10
N SER A 94 20.37 7.95 -0.62
CA SER A 94 20.96 9.04 -1.39
C SER A 94 21.40 8.41 -2.70
N GLY A 95 20.52 8.50 -3.72
CA GLY A 95 20.67 7.77 -4.96
C GLY A 95 22.05 8.12 -5.46
N GLN A 96 22.89 7.10 -5.64
CA GLN A 96 24.30 7.32 -5.91
C GLN A 96 24.36 8.22 -7.15
N ARG A 97 24.79 9.47 -6.96
CA ARG A 97 24.74 10.48 -8.01
C ARG A 97 25.54 9.94 -9.19
N PHE A 98 24.99 10.06 -10.40
CA PHE A 98 25.72 9.64 -11.59
C PHE A 98 27.07 10.35 -11.63
N SER A 99 28.11 9.59 -11.93
CA SER A 99 29.43 10.16 -12.13
C SER A 99 29.38 11.12 -13.33
N GLU A 100 30.29 12.09 -13.34
CA GLU A 100 30.32 13.08 -14.42
C GLU A 100 30.60 12.42 -15.78
N ASN A 101 31.37 11.34 -15.79
CA ASN A 101 31.61 10.52 -16.98
C ASN A 101 30.31 9.92 -17.53
N VAL A 102 29.46 9.35 -16.67
CA VAL A 102 28.16 8.80 -17.07
C VAL A 102 27.24 9.89 -17.61
N LYS A 103 27.18 11.05 -16.93
CA LYS A 103 26.35 12.18 -17.41
C LYS A 103 26.79 12.69 -18.77
N SER A 104 28.09 12.91 -18.97
CA SER A 104 28.66 13.40 -20.22
C SER A 104 28.38 12.44 -21.37
N TYR A 105 28.52 11.14 -21.13
CA TYR A 105 28.18 10.10 -22.10
C TYR A 105 26.71 10.14 -22.50
N LEU A 106 25.79 10.16 -21.53
CA LEU A 106 24.35 10.25 -21.81
C LEU A 106 23.98 11.55 -22.52
N GLN A 107 24.57 12.68 -22.13
CA GLN A 107 24.34 13.97 -22.78
C GLN A 107 24.82 13.96 -24.24
N SER A 108 25.95 13.30 -24.53
CA SER A 108 26.43 13.11 -25.89
C SER A 108 25.44 12.31 -26.73
N HIS A 109 25.00 11.14 -26.25
CA HIS A 109 23.98 10.32 -26.94
C HIS A 109 22.67 11.09 -27.15
N PHE A 110 22.21 11.83 -26.15
CA PHE A 110 21.04 12.68 -26.28
C PHE A 110 21.21 13.73 -27.39
N ASN A 111 22.35 14.43 -27.41
CA ASN A 111 22.63 15.46 -28.40
C ASN A 111 22.75 14.90 -29.82
N VAL A 112 23.32 13.71 -29.99
CA VAL A 112 23.33 13.00 -31.29
C VAL A 112 21.89 12.77 -31.76
N GLY A 113 21.00 12.34 -30.87
CA GLY A 113 19.59 12.17 -31.19
C GLY A 113 18.89 13.48 -31.59
N VAL A 114 19.25 14.60 -30.96
CA VAL A 114 18.74 15.93 -31.32
C VAL A 114 19.27 16.37 -32.70
N GLN A 115 20.56 16.17 -32.98
CA GLN A 115 21.17 16.55 -34.26
C GLN A 115 20.66 15.71 -35.43
N THR A 116 20.44 14.42 -35.21
CA THR A 116 19.95 13.48 -36.24
C THR A 116 18.42 13.48 -36.36
N GLY A 117 17.70 14.08 -35.42
CA GLY A 117 16.24 14.05 -35.35
C GLY A 117 15.66 12.70 -34.91
N ARG A 118 16.49 11.71 -34.57
CA ARG A 118 16.06 10.38 -34.14
C ARG A 118 16.48 10.12 -32.70
N LYS A 119 15.50 9.97 -31.81
CA LYS A 119 15.75 9.69 -30.38
C LYS A 119 16.55 8.38 -30.23
N CYS A 120 17.63 8.42 -29.46
CA CYS A 120 18.37 7.22 -29.08
C CYS A 120 17.51 6.32 -28.19
N ASP A 121 17.56 5.00 -28.45
CA ASP A 121 16.87 4.03 -27.62
C ASP A 121 17.58 3.86 -26.26
N PRO A 122 16.89 4.05 -25.11
CA PRO A 122 17.51 3.89 -23.80
C PRO A 122 18.04 2.48 -23.53
N GLY A 123 17.41 1.45 -24.11
CA GLY A 123 17.87 0.06 -23.99
C GLY A 123 19.21 -0.14 -24.68
N GLN A 124 19.32 0.34 -25.92
CA GLN A 124 20.57 0.33 -26.68
C GLN A 124 21.70 1.05 -25.95
N VAL A 125 21.46 2.26 -25.43
CA VAL A 125 22.47 3.03 -24.69
C VAL A 125 22.92 2.29 -23.43
N SER A 126 22.00 1.63 -22.70
CA SER A 126 22.35 0.78 -21.55
C SER A 126 23.26 -0.39 -21.92
N VAL A 127 23.03 -1.02 -23.09
CA VAL A 127 23.89 -2.10 -23.61
C VAL A 127 25.24 -1.54 -24.02
N GLU A 128 25.27 -0.42 -24.73
CA GLU A 128 26.50 0.23 -25.20
C GLU A 128 27.40 0.65 -24.04
N MET A 129 26.84 1.16 -22.93
CA MET A 129 27.61 1.47 -21.71
C MET A 129 28.45 0.28 -21.20
N ARG A 130 27.99 -0.97 -21.40
CA ARG A 130 28.71 -2.17 -20.93
C ARG A 130 29.92 -2.52 -21.79
N THR A 131 29.90 -2.08 -23.06
CA THR A 131 30.93 -2.35 -24.07
C THR A 131 31.74 -1.10 -24.45
N ALA A 132 31.36 0.07 -23.94
CA ALA A 132 32.01 1.34 -24.22
C ALA A 132 33.47 1.32 -23.77
N LYS A 133 34.34 1.84 -24.63
CA LYS A 133 35.79 1.89 -24.42
C LYS A 133 36.30 3.31 -24.53
N GLN A 134 37.29 3.63 -23.71
CA GLN A 134 38.05 4.87 -23.83
C GLN A 134 39.06 4.77 -24.99
N HIS A 135 39.71 5.88 -25.31
CA HIS A 135 40.70 5.97 -26.40
C HIS A 135 41.93 5.06 -26.15
N ASP A 136 42.22 4.72 -24.90
CA ASP A 136 43.28 3.79 -24.50
C ASP A 136 42.88 2.31 -24.66
N GLY A 137 41.65 2.02 -25.10
CA GLY A 137 41.11 0.67 -25.26
C GLY A 137 40.59 0.04 -23.96
N THR A 138 40.68 0.72 -22.82
CA THR A 138 40.13 0.26 -21.54
C THR A 138 38.62 0.49 -21.47
N ARG A 139 37.93 -0.18 -20.53
CA ARG A 139 36.48 -0.03 -20.34
C ARG A 139 36.17 1.37 -19.83
N GLN A 140 35.21 2.05 -20.45
CA GLN A 140 34.84 3.41 -20.08
C GLN A 140 34.10 3.51 -18.75
N PHE A 141 33.34 2.48 -18.39
CA PHE A 141 32.52 2.44 -17.17
C PHE A 141 32.79 1.19 -16.34
N SER A 142 32.86 1.37 -15.04
CA SER A 142 32.87 0.26 -14.08
C SER A 142 31.48 -0.38 -13.98
N ARG A 143 31.40 -1.61 -13.46
CA ARG A 143 30.12 -2.33 -13.30
C ARG A 143 29.11 -1.59 -12.41
N ALA A 144 29.61 -0.82 -11.44
CA ALA A 144 28.77 -0.01 -10.55
C ALA A 144 28.16 1.21 -11.24
N GLU A 145 28.76 1.67 -12.34
CA GLU A 145 28.29 2.82 -13.13
C GLU A 145 27.35 2.42 -14.28
N TRP A 146 27.12 1.13 -14.47
CA TRP A 146 26.21 0.65 -15.50
C TRP A 146 24.77 1.00 -15.13
N LEU A 147 24.12 1.70 -16.04
CA LEU A 147 22.73 2.08 -15.89
C LEU A 147 21.80 1.08 -16.56
N THR A 148 20.63 0.88 -15.96
CA THR A 148 19.52 0.14 -16.59
C THR A 148 18.83 1.00 -17.64
N LYS A 149 18.04 0.35 -18.51
CA LYS A 149 17.17 1.04 -19.48
C LYS A 149 16.33 2.14 -18.81
N VAL A 150 15.74 1.84 -17.65
CA VAL A 150 14.87 2.76 -16.91
C VAL A 150 15.66 3.98 -16.43
N GLN A 151 16.86 3.78 -15.89
CA GLN A 151 17.73 4.88 -15.44
C GLN A 151 18.16 5.79 -16.60
N VAL A 152 18.49 5.22 -17.75
CA VAL A 152 18.84 5.99 -18.97
C VAL A 152 17.62 6.74 -19.50
N GLN A 153 16.46 6.09 -19.54
CA GLN A 153 15.20 6.69 -20.00
C GLN A 153 14.81 7.88 -19.11
N SER A 154 14.88 7.69 -17.78
CA SER A 154 14.63 8.75 -16.79
C SER A 154 15.60 9.91 -16.99
N PHE A 155 16.90 9.64 -17.20
CA PHE A 155 17.88 10.70 -17.49
C PHE A 155 17.53 11.50 -18.75
N PHE A 156 17.18 10.85 -19.86
CA PHE A 156 16.81 11.55 -21.10
C PHE A 156 15.53 12.38 -20.95
N SER A 157 14.53 11.86 -20.24
CA SER A 157 13.31 12.62 -19.93
C SER A 157 13.63 13.87 -19.10
N ARG A 158 14.45 13.73 -18.05
CA ARG A 158 14.93 14.84 -17.20
C ARG A 158 15.69 15.87 -18.02
N PHE A 159 16.66 15.43 -18.83
CA PHE A 159 17.52 16.30 -19.63
C PHE A 159 16.74 17.07 -20.72
N ALA A 160 15.73 16.44 -21.33
CA ALA A 160 14.83 17.10 -22.27
C ALA A 160 13.99 18.19 -21.60
N ALA A 161 13.40 17.89 -20.43
CA ALA A 161 12.58 18.85 -19.67
C ALA A 161 13.40 20.07 -19.21
N THR A 162 14.61 19.87 -18.68
CA THR A 162 15.51 20.97 -18.30
C THR A 162 15.88 21.85 -19.50
N ARG A 163 16.11 21.25 -20.67
CA ARG A 163 16.44 22.00 -21.89
C ARG A 163 15.26 22.81 -22.42
N GLN A 164 14.04 22.26 -22.39
CA GLN A 164 12.83 23.00 -22.75
C GLN A 164 12.61 24.20 -21.82
N LYS A 165 12.77 24.01 -20.50
CA LYS A 165 12.67 25.11 -19.54
C LYS A 165 13.73 26.19 -19.80
N LYS A 166 14.99 25.82 -20.04
CA LYS A 166 16.05 26.79 -20.35
C LYS A 166 15.82 27.58 -21.64
N GLN A 167 15.06 27.03 -22.58
CA GLN A 167 14.62 27.77 -23.77
C GLN A 167 13.44 28.72 -23.49
N VAL A 168 12.66 28.45 -22.44
CA VAL A 168 11.51 29.27 -22.00
C VAL A 168 11.92 30.32 -20.96
N SER A 169 12.94 30.06 -20.13
CA SER A 169 13.50 31.00 -19.15
C SER A 169 14.86 31.54 -19.59
N ILE A 170 14.83 32.52 -20.50
CA ILE A 170 15.89 33.54 -20.64
C ILE A 170 15.58 34.75 -19.72
N ALA A 171 14.90 34.52 -18.59
CA ALA A 171 14.76 35.49 -17.52
C ALA A 171 14.44 34.76 -16.20
N ALA A 172 15.14 35.16 -15.14
CA ALA A 172 15.00 34.77 -13.73
C ALA A 172 15.58 33.39 -13.33
N ALA A 173 16.67 33.48 -12.57
CA ALA A 173 17.25 32.41 -11.77
C ALA A 173 16.36 32.08 -10.56
N GLY A 174 16.28 30.80 -10.20
CA GLY A 174 15.66 30.33 -8.97
C GLY A 174 15.88 28.83 -8.79
N GLU A 175 16.99 28.44 -8.16
CA GLU A 175 17.42 27.06 -7.93
C GLU A 175 16.43 26.21 -7.07
N ASN A 176 15.39 26.83 -6.51
CA ASN A 176 14.45 26.20 -5.56
C ASN A 176 13.17 25.63 -6.21
N GLU A 177 12.76 26.08 -7.40
CA GLU A 177 11.59 25.51 -8.11
C GLU A 177 11.94 24.17 -8.80
N ASP A 178 13.24 23.96 -9.05
CA ASP A 178 13.76 22.75 -9.66
C ASP A 178 13.69 21.53 -8.73
N GLU A 179 13.88 21.71 -7.41
CA GLU A 179 13.76 20.64 -6.41
C GLU A 179 12.31 20.17 -6.22
N GLN A 180 11.35 21.09 -6.26
CA GLN A 180 9.92 20.77 -6.12
C GLN A 180 9.42 19.95 -7.33
N LEU A 181 9.85 20.31 -8.53
CA LEU A 181 9.52 19.58 -9.76
C LEU A 181 10.25 18.23 -9.85
N GLU A 182 11.46 18.14 -9.29
CA GLU A 182 12.19 16.86 -9.12
C GLU A 182 11.43 15.91 -8.18
N GLN A 183 10.88 16.43 -7.08
CA GLN A 183 10.08 15.66 -6.14
C GLN A 183 8.74 15.19 -6.75
N GLU A 184 8.06 16.05 -7.52
CA GLU A 184 6.81 15.69 -8.21
C GLU A 184 7.01 14.61 -9.28
N ALA A 185 8.11 14.66 -10.05
CA ALA A 185 8.41 13.67 -11.06
C ALA A 185 8.71 12.27 -10.46
N LEU A 186 9.52 12.23 -9.39
CA LEU A 186 9.77 11.01 -8.63
C LEU A 186 8.48 10.41 -8.06
N GLN A 187 7.57 11.27 -7.60
CA GLN A 187 6.30 10.83 -7.06
C GLN A 187 5.39 10.22 -8.14
N ARG A 188 5.41 10.75 -9.36
CA ARG A 188 4.68 10.16 -10.51
C ARG A 188 5.23 8.79 -10.90
N GLU A 189 6.54 8.64 -11.00
CA GLU A 189 7.18 7.36 -11.33
C GLU A 189 6.86 6.27 -10.29
N GLN A 190 6.89 6.63 -9.00
CA GLN A 190 6.49 5.72 -7.91
C GLN A 190 5.00 5.34 -7.94
N LEU A 191 4.14 6.26 -8.39
CA LEU A 191 2.71 5.98 -8.56
C LEU A 191 2.49 5.01 -9.74
N GLU A 192 3.18 5.22 -10.85
CA GLU A 192 3.12 4.32 -12.02
C GLU A 192 3.64 2.91 -11.68
N GLU A 193 4.78 2.81 -10.96
CA GLU A 193 5.31 1.53 -10.49
C GLU A 193 4.33 0.82 -9.55
N ARG A 194 3.78 1.54 -8.56
CA ARG A 194 2.73 0.99 -7.70
C ARG A 194 1.51 0.53 -8.49
N GLU A 195 1.09 1.29 -9.49
CA GLU A 195 -0.07 0.93 -10.31
C GLU A 195 0.21 -0.34 -11.11
N ASN A 196 1.41 -0.50 -11.66
CA ASN A 196 1.84 -1.74 -12.30
C ASN A 196 1.87 -2.93 -11.33
N ASP A 197 2.40 -2.76 -10.13
CA ASP A 197 2.40 -3.79 -9.09
C ASP A 197 0.97 -4.22 -8.73
N ILE A 198 0.05 -3.26 -8.59
CA ILE A 198 -1.37 -3.54 -8.33
C ILE A 198 -1.97 -4.33 -9.51
N GLN A 199 -1.69 -3.94 -10.74
CA GLN A 199 -2.19 -4.64 -11.93
C GLN A 199 -1.63 -6.07 -12.03
N GLU A 200 -0.36 -6.29 -11.69
CA GLU A 200 0.24 -7.62 -11.66
C GLU A 200 -0.44 -8.52 -10.63
N VAL A 201 -0.65 -8.03 -9.41
CA VAL A 201 -1.36 -8.75 -8.35
C VAL A 201 -2.81 -9.04 -8.76
N LEU A 202 -3.52 -8.08 -9.37
CA LEU A 202 -4.89 -8.29 -9.85
C LEU A 202 -4.97 -9.34 -10.95
N ASN A 203 -3.99 -9.38 -11.86
CA ASN A 203 -3.89 -10.41 -12.89
C ASN A 203 -3.62 -11.80 -12.30
N GLU A 204 -2.80 -11.89 -11.25
CA GLU A 204 -2.50 -13.15 -10.56
C GLU A 204 -3.72 -13.68 -9.78
N ILE A 205 -4.50 -12.78 -9.16
CA ILE A 205 -5.74 -13.12 -8.46
C ILE A 205 -6.89 -13.41 -9.44
N GLY A 206 -6.79 -12.97 -10.70
CA GLY A 206 -7.81 -13.19 -11.74
C GLY A 206 -9.06 -12.32 -11.58
N LEU A 207 -9.00 -11.28 -10.76
CA LEU A 207 -10.09 -10.30 -10.59
C LEU A 207 -9.99 -9.23 -11.68
N THR A 208 -10.65 -9.47 -12.81
CA THR A 208 -10.72 -8.49 -13.91
C THR A 208 -12.02 -7.69 -13.84
N HIS A 209 -11.91 -6.37 -13.75
CA HIS A 209 -13.06 -5.48 -13.95
C HIS A 209 -13.53 -5.50 -15.43
N PRO A 210 -14.83 -5.28 -15.70
CA PRO A 210 -15.91 -5.05 -14.74
C PRO A 210 -16.40 -6.35 -14.06
N ILE A 211 -16.73 -6.26 -12.77
CA ILE A 211 -17.34 -7.35 -12.02
C ILE A 211 -18.81 -7.43 -12.43
N THR A 212 -19.21 -8.59 -12.96
CA THR A 212 -20.58 -8.81 -13.47
C THR A 212 -21.30 -9.93 -12.72
N TYR A 213 -22.60 -9.76 -12.50
CA TYR A 213 -23.50 -10.81 -12.01
C TYR A 213 -24.81 -10.75 -12.79
N ASP A 214 -25.26 -11.89 -13.33
CA ASP A 214 -26.53 -12.01 -14.09
C ASP A 214 -26.73 -10.91 -15.16
N GLY A 215 -25.66 -10.57 -15.89
CA GLY A 215 -25.67 -9.53 -16.92
C GLY A 215 -25.60 -8.08 -16.40
N TYR A 216 -25.59 -7.88 -15.08
CA TYR A 216 -25.43 -6.56 -14.46
C TYR A 216 -23.96 -6.25 -14.18
N ASN A 217 -23.49 -5.06 -14.57
CA ASN A 217 -22.18 -4.52 -14.21
C ASN A 217 -22.23 -3.93 -12.79
N ILE A 218 -21.74 -4.68 -11.81
CA ILE A 218 -21.78 -4.29 -10.40
C ILE A 218 -20.92 -3.06 -10.18
N CYS A 219 -19.76 -2.95 -10.84
CA CYS A 219 -18.89 -1.78 -10.70
C CYS A 219 -19.60 -0.48 -11.11
N GLU A 220 -20.38 -0.50 -12.19
CA GLU A 220 -21.18 0.64 -12.62
C GLU A 220 -22.34 0.92 -11.65
N LEU A 221 -23.03 -0.12 -11.19
CA LEU A 221 -24.12 0.00 -10.21
C LEU A 221 -23.63 0.58 -8.87
N THR A 222 -22.43 0.23 -8.45
CA THR A 222 -21.77 0.76 -7.25
C THR A 222 -21.44 2.24 -7.43
N LYS A 223 -20.81 2.62 -8.56
CA LYS A 223 -20.50 4.02 -8.89
C LYS A 223 -21.75 4.89 -8.98
N ALA A 224 -22.82 4.36 -9.57
CA ALA A 224 -24.11 5.03 -9.69
C ALA A 224 -24.96 5.01 -8.41
N ARG A 225 -24.47 4.38 -7.32
CA ARG A 225 -25.23 4.14 -6.07
C ARG A 225 -26.60 3.49 -6.32
N ALA A 226 -26.69 2.65 -7.35
CA ALA A 226 -27.92 2.04 -7.84
C ALA A 226 -28.13 0.60 -7.33
N LEU A 227 -27.21 0.06 -6.53
CA LEU A 227 -27.38 -1.25 -5.89
C LEU A 227 -28.63 -1.32 -5.02
N SER A 228 -29.08 -0.18 -4.46
CA SER A 228 -30.31 -0.05 -3.68
C SER A 228 -31.59 -0.42 -4.42
N ARG A 229 -31.53 -0.54 -5.74
CA ARG A 229 -32.65 -0.95 -6.59
C ARG A 229 -32.93 -2.45 -6.53
N PHE A 230 -31.96 -3.24 -6.08
CA PHE A 230 -32.09 -4.69 -5.93
C PHE A 230 -32.81 -5.05 -4.64
N THR A 231 -33.52 -6.18 -4.67
CA THR A 231 -34.19 -6.67 -3.47
C THR A 231 -33.17 -7.29 -2.50
N VAL A 232 -33.52 -7.41 -1.22
CA VAL A 232 -32.68 -8.10 -0.21
C VAL A 232 -32.32 -9.51 -0.67
N LYS A 233 -33.25 -10.19 -1.36
CA LYS A 233 -33.05 -11.54 -1.88
C LYS A 233 -31.95 -11.56 -2.95
N ASP A 234 -32.00 -10.63 -3.90
CA ASP A 234 -31.01 -10.54 -4.98
C ASP A 234 -29.63 -10.19 -4.43
N LEU A 235 -29.57 -9.28 -3.45
CA LEU A 235 -28.32 -8.90 -2.78
C LEU A 235 -27.69 -10.06 -2.02
N LYS A 236 -28.51 -10.91 -1.37
CA LYS A 236 -28.03 -12.15 -0.75
C LYS A 236 -27.45 -13.10 -1.79
N THR A 237 -28.16 -13.31 -2.90
CA THR A 237 -27.66 -14.19 -3.97
C THR A 237 -26.37 -13.66 -4.62
N MET A 238 -26.22 -12.35 -4.75
CA MET A 238 -24.97 -11.73 -5.19
C MET A 238 -23.86 -11.98 -4.17
N CYS A 239 -24.11 -11.75 -2.88
CA CYS A 239 -23.12 -12.02 -1.83
C CYS A 239 -22.72 -13.49 -1.80
N ASP A 240 -23.65 -14.43 -1.95
CA ASP A 240 -23.35 -15.86 -2.05
C ASP A 240 -22.49 -16.19 -3.28
N TYR A 241 -22.79 -15.57 -4.44
CA TYR A 241 -22.04 -15.77 -5.68
C TYR A 241 -20.58 -15.30 -5.59
N PHE A 242 -20.32 -14.19 -4.88
CA PHE A 242 -18.96 -13.67 -4.64
C PHE A 242 -18.32 -14.22 -3.35
N GLU A 243 -18.91 -15.22 -2.71
CA GLU A 243 -18.44 -15.82 -1.47
C GLU A 243 -18.25 -14.81 -0.31
N LEU A 244 -19.08 -13.76 -0.29
CA LEU A 244 -19.05 -12.72 0.74
C LEU A 244 -19.85 -13.15 1.97
N PRO A 245 -19.26 -13.13 3.19
CA PRO A 245 -19.96 -13.58 4.40
C PRO A 245 -21.09 -12.62 4.79
N TRP A 246 -22.30 -13.15 5.03
CA TRP A 246 -23.45 -12.38 5.52
C TRP A 246 -24.26 -13.10 6.60
N LYS A 247 -25.00 -12.34 7.42
CA LYS A 247 -25.89 -12.88 8.46
C LYS A 247 -27.34 -12.51 8.15
N SER A 248 -28.28 -13.44 8.32
CA SER A 248 -29.69 -13.22 7.95
C SER A 248 -30.40 -12.11 8.74
N THR A 249 -29.84 -11.67 9.86
CA THR A 249 -30.33 -10.54 10.68
C THR A 249 -29.78 -9.18 10.24
N GLU A 250 -28.86 -9.13 9.27
CA GLU A 250 -28.26 -7.88 8.78
C GLU A 250 -29.27 -7.07 7.95
N LYS A 251 -29.25 -5.74 8.14
CA LYS A 251 -30.08 -4.80 7.39
C LYS A 251 -29.57 -4.68 5.95
N ASN A 252 -30.46 -4.29 5.03
CA ASN A 252 -30.18 -4.10 3.60
C ASN A 252 -28.91 -3.27 3.32
N LEU A 253 -28.65 -2.27 4.17
CA LEU A 253 -27.47 -1.41 4.12
C LEU A 253 -26.12 -2.15 4.23
N ILE A 254 -26.07 -3.25 4.97
CA ILE A 254 -24.84 -4.02 5.23
C ILE A 254 -24.43 -4.81 3.98
N TYR A 255 -25.41 -5.31 3.20
CA TYR A 255 -25.13 -5.98 1.93
C TYR A 255 -24.58 -5.00 0.89
N PHE A 256 -25.09 -3.77 0.83
CA PHE A 256 -24.53 -2.72 -0.02
C PHE A 256 -23.08 -2.39 0.32
N GLN A 257 -22.77 -2.30 1.61
CA GLN A 257 -21.39 -2.04 2.06
C GLN A 257 -20.46 -3.18 1.67
N LYS A 258 -20.92 -4.44 1.71
CA LYS A 258 -20.12 -5.60 1.30
C LYS A 258 -19.87 -5.64 -0.21
N LEU A 259 -20.89 -5.35 -1.02
CA LEU A 259 -20.76 -5.27 -2.48
C LEU A 259 -19.99 -4.03 -2.96
N GLN A 260 -19.81 -3.01 -2.11
CA GLN A 260 -18.97 -1.84 -2.37
C GLN A 260 -17.47 -2.11 -2.23
N VAL A 261 -17.10 -3.22 -1.56
CA VAL A 261 -15.69 -3.63 -1.34
C VAL A 261 -15.18 -4.50 -2.48
N LEU A 262 -16.08 -4.97 -3.37
CA LEU A 262 -15.76 -5.58 -4.67
C LEU A 262 -15.37 -4.49 -5.69
#